data_AF-A0A151RGM6-F1
#
_entry.id   AF-A0A151RGM6-F1
#
_cell.length_a   1.000
_cell.length_b   1.000
_cell.length_c   1.000
_cell.angle_alpha   90.00
_cell.angle_beta   90.00
_cell.angle_gamma   90.00
#
_symmetry.space_group_name_H-M   'P 1'
#
loop_
_entity.id
_entity.type
_entity.pdbx_description
1 polymer ?
#
loop_
_entity_poly.entity_id
_entity_poly.type
_entity_poly.pdbx_seq_one_letter_code
_entity_poly.pdbx_strand_id
1 'polypeptide(L)'
;MNRTLNERPKSMRIHAGLPKTFWADVVSTTLYLINQGPSFPIGSKIPKEEWQSKDVSLSHLKVFGFVSYVRVRDADKDKLDPKARKCIFIGYGENDMGYHF
;
A
#
# COMPACT_ATOMS: atom_id res chain seq x y z
N MET A 1 4.22 10.86 -17.14
CA MET A 1 4.05 10.46 -15.72
C MET A 1 2.79 11.05 -15.07
N ASN A 2 2.51 12.34 -15.25
CA ASN A 2 1.38 13.04 -14.60
C ASN A 2 0.01 12.36 -14.79
N ARG A 3 -0.32 11.89 -15.99
CA ARG A 3 -1.56 11.14 -16.26
C ARG A 3 -1.67 9.86 -15.40
N THR A 4 -0.58 9.08 -15.33
CA THR A 4 -0.52 7.85 -14.55
C THR A 4 -0.72 8.10 -13.06
N LEU A 5 -0.13 9.19 -12.54
CA LEU A 5 -0.24 9.60 -11.14
C LEU A 5 -1.61 10.17 -10.77
N ASN A 6 -2.45 10.51 -11.75
CA ASN A 6 -3.83 10.93 -11.49
C ASN A 6 -4.81 9.76 -11.64
N GLU A 7 -4.71 8.99 -12.72
CA GLU A 7 -5.72 7.98 -13.06
C GLU A 7 -5.59 6.71 -12.21
N ARG A 8 -4.36 6.22 -11.94
CA ARG A 8 -4.18 4.99 -11.16
C ARG A 8 -4.64 5.13 -9.71
N PRO A 9 -4.24 6.18 -8.95
CA PRO A 9 -4.72 6.33 -7.58
C PRO A 9 -6.23 6.55 -7.53
N LYS A 10 -6.79 7.29 -8.50
CA LYS A 10 -8.25 7.49 -8.59
C LYS A 10 -8.99 6.17 -8.76
N SER A 11 -8.53 5.30 -9.67
CA SER A 11 -9.09 3.97 -9.89
C SER A 11 -8.96 3.08 -8.65
N MET A 12 -7.77 3.01 -8.04
CA MET A 12 -7.51 2.23 -6.82
C MET A 12 -8.41 2.66 -5.64
N ARG A 13 -8.58 3.97 -5.43
CA ARG A 13 -9.44 4.52 -4.37
C ARG A 13 -10.91 4.15 -4.59
N ILE A 14 -11.41 4.30 -5.83
CA ILE A 14 -12.79 3.98 -6.18
C ILE A 14 -13.06 2.48 -5.99
N HIS A 15 -12.13 1.63 -6.46
CA HIS A 15 -12.21 0.18 -6.27
C HIS A 15 -12.28 -0.21 -4.78
N ALA A 16 -11.47 0.42 -3.94
CA ALA A 16 -11.46 0.17 -2.49
C ALA A 16 -12.62 0.83 -1.72
N GLY A 17 -13.47 1.63 -2.37
CA GLY A 17 -14.58 2.34 -1.71
C GLY A 17 -14.13 3.40 -0.70
N LEU A 18 -12.89 3.91 -0.82
CA LEU A 18 -12.32 4.82 0.18
C LEU A 18 -12.74 6.28 -0.03
N PRO A 19 -13.00 7.05 1.05
CA PRO A 19 -13.21 8.50 0.97
C PRO A 19 -12.03 9.25 0.33
N LYS A 20 -12.28 10.48 -0.16
CA LYS A 20 -11.24 11.33 -0.76
C LYS A 20 -10.12 11.73 0.23
N THR A 21 -10.38 11.63 1.53
CA THR A 21 -9.39 11.93 2.59
C THR A 21 -8.16 11.04 2.51
N PHE A 22 -8.29 9.81 1.99
CA PHE A 22 -7.19 8.85 1.82
C PHE A 22 -6.37 9.07 0.54
N TRP A 23 -6.54 10.21 -0.14
CA TRP A 23 -5.84 10.49 -1.41
C TRP A 23 -4.32 10.34 -1.28
N ALA A 24 -3.71 10.86 -0.20
CA ALA A 24 -2.27 10.78 0.00
C ALA A 24 -1.78 9.33 0.10
N ASP A 25 -2.45 8.48 0.90
CA ASP A 25 -2.10 7.07 1.07
C ASP A 25 -2.22 6.29 -0.24
N VAL A 26 -3.27 6.57 -1.02
CA VAL A 26 -3.49 5.91 -2.30
C VAL A 26 -2.41 6.31 -3.32
N VAL A 27 -2.03 7.60 -3.36
CA VAL A 27 -0.94 8.09 -4.22
C VAL A 27 0.39 7.46 -3.83
N SER A 28 0.73 7.47 -2.54
CA SER A 28 1.95 6.85 -2.01
C SER A 28 2.02 5.37 -2.36
N THR A 29 0.92 4.63 -2.19
CA THR A 29 0.85 3.22 -2.56
C THR A 29 0.99 3.01 -4.06
N THR A 30 0.38 3.87 -4.87
CA THR A 30 0.50 3.79 -6.33
C THR A 30 1.96 4.00 -6.77
N LEU A 31 2.64 5.00 -6.21
CA LEU A 31 4.06 5.27 -6.46
C LEU A 31 4.94 4.10 -6.04
N TYR A 32 4.67 3.54 -4.85
CA TYR A 32 5.36 2.36 -4.34
C TYR A 32 5.27 1.17 -5.30
N LEU A 33 4.09 0.90 -5.86
CA LEU A 33 3.87 -0.16 -6.84
C LEU A 33 4.52 0.15 -8.19
N ILE A 34 4.48 1.40 -8.65
CA ILE A 34 5.13 1.83 -9.91
C ILE A 34 6.63 1.58 -9.84
N ASN A 35 7.28 1.89 -8.72
CA ASN A 35 8.72 1.75 -8.56
C ASN A 35 9.18 0.28 -8.48
N GLN A 36 8.26 -0.65 -8.18
CA GLN A 36 8.56 -2.08 -8.05
C GLN A 36 8.03 -2.91 -9.22
N GLY A 37 7.30 -2.30 -10.15
CA GLY A 37 6.84 -2.94 -11.37
C GLY A 37 7.82 -2.78 -12.53
N PRO A 38 7.75 -3.65 -13.54
CA PRO A 38 8.52 -3.49 -14.77
C PRO A 38 8.14 -2.18 -15.47
N SER A 39 9.17 -1.43 -15.91
CA SER A 39 8.99 -0.11 -16.51
C SER A 39 9.57 -0.09 -17.92
N PHE A 40 8.71 0.18 -18.90
CA PHE A 40 9.07 0.15 -20.32
C PHE A 40 10.21 1.12 -20.70
N PRO A 41 10.25 2.38 -20.20
CA PRO A 41 11.35 3.31 -20.50
C PRO A 41 12.75 2.81 -20.12
N ILE A 42 12.85 1.86 -19.18
CA ILE A 42 14.12 1.27 -18.73
C ILE A 42 14.28 -0.18 -19.21
N GLY A 43 13.62 -0.55 -20.31
CA GLY A 43 13.75 -1.89 -20.89
C GLY A 43 13.03 -2.98 -20.10
N SER A 44 11.90 -2.66 -19.47
CA SER A 44 11.12 -3.56 -18.62
C SER A 44 11.83 -4.00 -17.33
N LYS A 45 12.90 -3.31 -16.95
CA LYS A 45 13.53 -3.47 -15.65
C LYS A 45 12.69 -2.86 -14.53
N ILE A 46 12.99 -3.20 -13.28
CA ILE A 46 12.33 -2.66 -12.10
C ILE A 46 13.07 -1.40 -11.62
N PRO A 47 12.41 -0.21 -11.57
CA PRO A 47 13.07 1.04 -11.21
C PRO A 47 13.78 1.03 -9.85
N LYS A 48 13.17 0.40 -8.84
CA LYS A 48 13.72 0.32 -7.49
C LYS A 48 14.98 -0.56 -7.45
N GLU A 49 15.03 -1.64 -8.23
CA GLU A 49 16.22 -2.49 -8.34
C GLU A 49 17.37 -1.74 -9.00
N GLU A 50 17.09 -1.02 -10.10
CA GLU A 50 18.10 -0.22 -10.80
C GLU A 50 18.61 0.93 -9.91
N TRP A 51 17.74 1.58 -9.13
CA TRP A 51 18.14 2.67 -8.24
C TRP A 51 18.95 2.18 -7.03
N GLN A 52 18.57 1.04 -6.43
CA GLN A 52 19.19 0.53 -5.21
C GLN A 52 20.30 -0.51 -5.48
N SER A 53 20.49 -0.91 -6.74
CA SER A 53 21.38 -2.02 -7.14
C SER A 53 21.15 -3.29 -6.31
N LYS A 54 19.88 -3.56 -5.97
CA LYS A 54 19.46 -4.66 -5.10
C LYS A 54 18.11 -5.18 -5.55
N ASP A 55 17.98 -6.51 -5.61
CA ASP A 55 16.72 -7.18 -5.93
C ASP A 55 15.60 -6.81 -4.95
N VAL A 56 14.42 -6.59 -5.51
CA VAL A 56 13.22 -6.25 -4.74
C VAL A 56 12.40 -7.53 -4.54
N SER A 57 12.21 -7.92 -3.28
CA SER A 57 11.19 -8.92 -2.97
C SER A 57 9.80 -8.33 -3.18
N LEU A 58 8.90 -9.08 -3.82
CA LEU A 58 7.49 -8.72 -3.97
C LEU A 58 6.58 -9.53 -3.05
N SER A 59 7.14 -10.40 -2.20
CA SER A 59 6.39 -11.34 -1.34
C SER A 59 5.50 -10.64 -0.31
N HIS A 60 5.83 -9.40 0.04
CA HIS A 60 5.09 -8.58 1.00
C HIS A 60 3.93 -7.80 0.37
N LEU A 61 3.78 -7.81 -0.96
CA LEU A 61 2.70 -7.07 -1.60
C LEU A 61 1.33 -7.61 -1.20
N LYS A 62 0.38 -6.70 -1.01
CA LYS A 62 -1.02 -6.98 -0.71
C LYS A 62 -1.94 -6.20 -1.66
N VAL A 63 -3.12 -6.75 -1.90
CA VAL A 63 -4.14 -6.12 -2.76
C VAL A 63 -4.69 -4.88 -2.07
N PHE A 64 -4.53 -3.71 -2.67
CA PHE A 64 -5.06 -2.46 -2.10
C PHE A 64 -6.56 -2.56 -1.82
N GLY A 65 -6.99 -2.11 -0.63
CA GLY A 65 -8.41 -2.15 -0.23
C GLY A 65 -8.89 -3.48 0.35
N PHE A 66 -8.01 -4.46 0.58
CA PHE A 66 -8.43 -5.73 1.19
C PHE A 66 -8.82 -5.54 2.67
N VAL A 67 -9.79 -6.33 3.14
CA VAL A 67 -10.19 -6.34 4.55
C VAL A 67 -9.11 -7.00 5.39
N SER A 68 -8.64 -6.27 6.40
CA SER A 68 -7.61 -6.71 7.34
C SER A 68 -8.10 -6.61 8.78
N TYR A 69 -7.43 -7.30 9.69
CA TYR A 69 -7.73 -7.25 11.12
C TYR A 69 -6.46 -6.89 11.90
N VAL A 70 -6.47 -5.72 12.55
CA VAL A 70 -5.35 -5.24 13.36
C VAL A 70 -5.59 -5.60 14.82
N ARG A 71 -4.62 -6.24 15.48
CA ARG A 71 -4.71 -6.61 16.89
C ARG A 71 -4.85 -5.36 17.76
N VAL A 72 -5.84 -5.37 18.65
CA VAL A 72 -5.99 -4.35 19.70
C VAL A 72 -4.97 -4.65 20.79
N ARG A 73 -4.25 -3.61 21.26
CA ARG A 73 -3.27 -3.76 22.34
C ARG A 73 -3.97 -4.22 23.60
N ASP A 74 -3.27 -5.01 24.42
CA ASP A 74 -3.87 -5.54 25.65
C ASP A 74 -4.22 -4.45 26.67
N ALA A 75 -3.59 -3.27 26.58
CA ALA A 75 -3.94 -2.09 27.40
C ALA A 75 -5.21 -1.35 26.93
N ASP A 76 -5.64 -1.57 25.68
CA ASP A 76 -6.77 -0.85 25.06
C ASP A 76 -8.05 -1.70 25.04
N LYS A 77 -8.10 -2.81 25.81
CA LYS A 77 -9.23 -3.75 25.82
C LYS A 77 -9.45 -4.38 27.19
N ASP A 78 -10.70 -4.64 27.53
CA ASP A 78 -11.11 -5.45 28.66
C ASP A 78 -11.23 -6.95 28.31
N LYS A 79 -11.48 -7.79 29.32
CA LYS A 79 -11.48 -9.27 29.19
C LYS A 79 -12.46 -9.82 28.14
N LEU A 80 -13.52 -9.07 27.81
CA LEU A 80 -14.56 -9.48 26.86
C LEU A 80 -14.56 -8.66 25.57
N ASP A 81 -13.63 -7.72 25.41
CA ASP A 81 -13.57 -6.89 24.21
C ASP A 81 -12.99 -7.64 23.01
N PRO A 82 -13.33 -7.21 21.78
CA PRO A 82 -12.76 -7.75 20.56
C PRO A 82 -11.23 -7.68 20.55
N LYS A 83 -10.58 -8.80 20.20
CA LYS A 83 -9.11 -8.88 20.13
C LYS A 83 -8.51 -8.14 18.93
N ALA A 84 -9.32 -7.80 17.92
CA ALA A 84 -8.88 -7.16 16.71
C ALA A 84 -9.95 -6.20 16.16
N ARG A 85 -9.49 -5.13 15.51
CA ARG A 85 -10.32 -4.17 14.78
C ARG A 85 -10.27 -4.50 13.30
N LYS A 86 -11.45 -4.50 12.67
CA LYS A 86 -11.58 -4.59 11.22
C LYS A 86 -11.08 -3.27 10.60
N CYS A 87 -10.18 -3.39 9.63
CA CYS A 87 -9.54 -2.28 8.93
C CYS A 87 -9.46 -2.58 7.42
N ILE A 88 -8.98 -1.61 6.64
CA ILE A 88 -8.79 -1.75 5.19
C ILE A 88 -7.33 -1.45 4.90
N PHE A 89 -6.65 -2.29 4.14
CA PHE A 89 -5.28 -2.00 3.74
C PHE A 89 -5.20 -0.78 2.80
N ILE A 90 -4.51 0.27 3.27
CA ILE A 90 -4.38 1.56 2.57
C ILE A 90 -2.95 1.85 2.10
N GLY A 91 -1.95 1.01 2.42
CA GLY A 91 -0.62 1.20 1.85
C GLY A 91 0.55 0.62 2.63
N TYR A 92 1.74 0.94 2.16
CA TYR A 92 3.02 0.50 2.73
C TYR A 92 3.68 1.65 3.47
N GLY A 93 4.31 1.34 4.60
CA GLY A 93 5.00 2.33 5.42
C GLY A 93 6.37 2.70 4.88
N GLU A 94 6.89 3.82 5.38
CA GLU A 94 8.20 4.36 4.98
C GLU A 94 9.36 3.44 5.34
N ASN A 95 9.21 2.63 6.39
CA ASN A 95 10.16 1.60 6.80
C ASN A 95 9.66 0.21 6.37
N ASP A 96 10.57 -0.63 5.88
CA ASP A 96 10.38 -1.96 5.23
C ASP A 96 9.49 -3.00 5.98
N MET A 97 8.89 -2.65 7.12
CA MET A 97 8.12 -3.58 7.95
C MET A 97 6.71 -3.07 8.35
N GLY A 98 6.24 -1.94 7.84
CA GLY A 98 4.92 -1.38 8.18
C GLY A 98 3.88 -1.51 7.06
N TYR A 99 2.67 -1.99 7.39
CA TYR A 99 1.47 -1.78 6.56
C TYR A 99 0.62 -0.68 7.20
N HIS A 100 -0.03 0.13 6.37
CA HIS A 100 -1.04 1.11 6.79
C HIS A 100 -2.43 0.51 6.58
N PHE A 101 -3.30 0.70 7.58
CA PHE A 101 -4.63 0.13 7.68
C PHE A 101 -5.67 1.15 8.16
#